data_AF-A0A8J2YX54-F1
#
_entry.id   AF-A0A8J2YX54-F1
#
_cell.length_a   1.000
_cell.length_b   1.000
_cell.length_c   1.000
_cell.angle_alpha   90.00
_cell.angle_beta   90.00
_cell.angle_gamma   90.00
#
_symmetry.space_group_name_H-M   'P 1'
#
loop_
_entity.id
_entity.type
_entity.pdbx_description
1 polymer ?
#
loop_
_entity_poly.entity_id
_entity_poly.type
_entity_poly.pdbx_seq_one_letter_code
_entity_poly.pdbx_strand_id
1 'polypeptide(L)' 'MAESRATIEIREAGPQKFELSVTFDGQRFECGNYLNRAAAQQAGRLFVTRKEGEQAARKKAPRRK' A
#
# COMPACT_ATOMS: atom_id res chain seq x y z
N MET A 1 -17.00 -11.85 5.74
CA MET A 1 -16.19 -11.40 4.60
C MET A 1 -15.00 -10.62 5.13
N ALA A 2 -13.76 -10.97 4.78
CA ALA A 2 -12.61 -10.14 5.09
C ALA A 2 -12.56 -9.02 4.03
N GLU A 3 -13.20 -7.89 4.32
CA GLU A 3 -12.93 -6.66 3.59
C GLU A 3 -11.41 -6.44 3.68
N SER A 4 -10.77 -6.39 2.53
CA SER A 4 -9.35 -6.11 2.39
C SER A 4 -9.01 -4.95 3.32
N ARG A 5 -8.17 -5.18 4.34
CA ARG A 5 -7.78 -4.16 5.36
C ARG A 5 -6.91 -3.03 4.77
N ALA A 6 -6.99 -2.86 3.47
CA ALA A 6 -6.12 -2.08 2.63
C ALA A 6 -6.97 -1.15 1.76
N THR A 7 -6.92 0.14 2.03
CA THR A 7 -7.58 1.19 1.22
C THR A 7 -6.51 1.94 0.45
N ILE A 8 -6.68 2.05 -0.86
CA ILE A 8 -5.78 2.83 -1.73
C ILE A 8 -6.50 4.13 -2.08
N GLU A 9 -5.96 5.26 -1.63
CA GLU A 9 -6.44 6.61 -1.94
C GLU A 9 -5.45 7.28 -2.89
N ILE A 10 -5.95 7.77 -4.03
CA ILE A 10 -5.16 8.49 -5.02
C ILE A 10 -5.78 9.87 -5.17
N ARG A 11 -5.00 10.91 -4.86
CA ARG A 11 -5.41 12.30 -5.03
C ARG A 11 -4.68 12.92 -6.21
N GLU A 12 -5.37 13.71 -7.01
CA GLU A 12 -4.74 14.50 -8.06
C GLU A 12 -4.28 15.83 -7.46
N ALA A 13 -2.97 16.04 -7.41
CA ALA A 13 -2.34 17.23 -6.83
C ALA A 13 -1.97 18.28 -7.90
N GLY A 14 -2.18 17.94 -9.18
CA GLY A 14 -1.95 18.85 -10.30
C GLY A 14 -1.89 18.11 -11.65
N PRO A 15 -1.58 18.83 -12.74
CA PRO A 15 -1.47 18.25 -14.07
C PRO A 15 -0.39 17.16 -14.06
N GLN A 16 -0.79 15.90 -14.27
CA GLN A 16 0.12 14.74 -14.24
C GLN A 16 0.84 14.54 -12.89
N LYS A 17 0.21 14.95 -11.78
CA LYS A 17 0.69 14.67 -10.42
C LYS A 17 -0.39 14.00 -9.61
N PHE A 18 -0.13 12.77 -9.20
CA PHE A 18 -1.02 11.94 -8.41
C PHE A 18 -0.34 11.54 -7.12
N GLU A 19 -0.89 11.96 -5.98
CA GLU A 19 -0.43 11.54 -4.66
C GLU A 19 -1.08 10.22 -4.28
N LEU A 20 -0.26 9.23 -3.93
CA LEU A 20 -0.73 7.93 -3.48
C LEU A 20 -0.62 7.83 -1.96
N SER A 21 -1.75 7.51 -1.33
CA SER A 21 -1.82 7.14 0.07
C SER A 21 -2.43 5.75 0.20
N VAL A 22 -1.78 4.84 0.93
CA VAL A 22 -2.31 3.50 1.19
C VAL A 22 -2.54 3.34 2.68
N THR A 23 -3.77 3.06 3.09
CA THR A 23 -4.10 2.72 4.47
C THR A 23 -4.12 1.21 4.60
N PHE A 24 -3.22 0.63 5.38
CA PHE A 24 -3.14 -0.80 5.63
C PHE A 24 -3.22 -1.08 7.13
N ASP A 25 -4.17 -1.93 7.54
CA ASP A 25 -4.39 -2.33 8.94
C ASP A 25 -4.60 -1.12 9.89
N GLY A 26 -5.30 -0.09 9.39
CA GLY A 26 -5.56 1.16 10.11
C GLY A 26 -4.41 2.18 10.08
N GLN A 27 -3.25 1.83 9.49
CA GLN A 27 -2.11 2.72 9.36
C GLN A 27 -2.04 3.31 7.95
N ARG A 28 -2.02 4.64 7.83
CA ARG A 28 -1.85 5.35 6.56
C ARG A 28 -0.37 5.47 6.20
N PHE A 29 -0.04 5.15 4.96
CA PHE A 29 1.29 5.26 4.37
C PHE A 29 1.22 6.19 3.16
N GLU A 30 2.07 7.22 3.16
CA GLU A 30 2.21 8.13 2.03
C GLU A 30 3.28 7.57 1.09
N CYS A 31 2.87 7.11 -0.09
CA CYS A 31 3.76 6.49 -1.07
C CYS A 31 4.38 7.50 -2.04
N GLY A 32 4.09 8.80 -1.89
CA GLY A 32 4.65 9.89 -2.68
C GLY A 32 3.82 10.23 -3.93
N ASN A 33 4.48 10.87 -4.90
CA ASN A 33 3.89 11.44 -6.09
C ASN A 33 4.17 10.59 -7.34
N TYR A 34 3.16 10.47 -8.21
CA TYR A 34 3.18 9.67 -9.44
C TYR A 34 2.77 10.52 -10.63
N LEU A 35 3.31 10.19 -11.81
CA LEU A 35 3.03 10.91 -13.06
C LEU A 35 1.64 10.60 -13.65
N ASN A 36 1.08 9.44 -13.31
CA ASN A 36 -0.23 9.01 -13.77
C ASN A 36 -0.94 8.13 -12.72
N ARG A 37 -2.27 8.09 -12.80
CA ARG A 37 -3.13 7.31 -11.90
C ARG A 37 -2.85 5.81 -11.97
N ALA A 38 -2.49 5.29 -13.14
CA ALA A 38 -2.21 3.86 -13.33
C ALA A 38 -0.98 3.41 -12.54
N ALA A 39 0.10 4.20 -12.56
CA ALA A 39 1.30 3.96 -11.79
C ALA A 39 1.03 4.01 -10.29
N ALA A 40 0.24 4.99 -9.83
CA ALA A 40 -0.20 5.07 -8.44
C ALA A 40 -1.04 3.84 -8.03
N GLN A 41 -1.96 3.37 -8.87
CA GLN A 41 -2.73 2.15 -8.60
C GLN A 41 -1.86 0.90 -8.54
N GLN A 42 -0.93 0.73 -9.48
CA GLN A 42 -0.01 -0.41 -9.50
C GLN A 42 0.88 -0.41 -8.25
N ALA A 43 1.45 0.74 -7.90
CA ALA A 43 2.27 0.89 -6.70
C ALA A 43 1.47 0.61 -5.42
N GLY A 44 0.23 1.10 -5.34
CA GLY A 44 -0.66 0.83 -4.22
C GLY A 44 -0.94 -0.66 -4.04
N ARG A 45 -1.26 -1.38 -5.13
CA ARG A 45 -1.45 -2.84 -5.10
C ARG A 45 -0.19 -3.57 -4.65
N LEU A 46 0.96 -3.22 -5.21
CA LEU A 46 2.26 -3.79 -4.83
C LEU A 46 2.59 -3.56 -3.35
N PHE A 47 2.28 -2.38 -2.82
CA PHE A 47 2.48 -2.05 -1.42
C PHE A 47 1.64 -2.95 -0.51
N VAL A 48 0.35 -3.13 -0.84
CA VAL A 48 -0.56 -4.00 -0.09
C VAL A 48 -0.06 -5.45 -0.13
N THR A 49 0.24 -5.98 -1.31
CA THR A 49 0.78 -7.34 -1.45
C THR A 49 2.08 -7.54 -0.68
N ARG A 50 2.99 -6.55 -0.69
CA ARG A 50 4.22 -6.59 0.12
C ARG A 50 3.93 -6.60 1.62
N LYS A 51 2.97 -5.80 2.08
CA LYS A 51 2.59 -5.73 3.50
C LYS A 51 1.88 -6.99 3.98
N GLU A 52 1.03 -7.58 3.16
CA GLU A 52 0.44 -8.89 3.43
C GLU A 52 1.51 -9.99 3.50
N GLY A 53 2.49 -9.96 2.59
CA GLY A 53 3.65 -10.85 2.60
C GLY A 53 4.55 -10.67 3.83
N GLU A 54 4.81 -9.43 4.25
CA GLU A 54 5.58 -9.10 5.46
C GLU A 54 4.87 -9.60 6.72
N GLN A 55 3.56 -9.38 6.84
CA GLN A 55 2.74 -9.90 7.94
C GLN A 55 2.75 -11.44 7.97
N ALA A 56 2.69 -12.09 6.82
CA ALA A 56 2.78 -13.55 6.70
C ALA A 56 4.18 -14.08 7.06
N ALA A 57 5.24 -13.38 6.64
CA ALA A 57 6.62 -13.73 6.94
C ALA A 57 6.97 -13.51 8.43
N ARG A 58 6.49 -12.41 9.02
CA ARG A 58 6.68 -12.11 10.45
C ARG A 58 6.02 -13.14 11.35
N LYS A 59 4.90 -13.73 10.92
CA LYS A 59 4.26 -14.87 11.61
C LYS A 59 5.02 -16.20 11.43
N LYS A 60 5.89 -16.30 10.42
CA LYS A 60 6.66 -17.51 10.09
C LYS A 60 8.10 -17.50 10.60
N ALA A 61 8.56 -16.47 11.32
CA ALA A 61 9.89 -16.49 11.91
C ALA A 61 9.86 -17.25 13.26
N PRO A 62 10.31 -18.52 13.36
CA PRO A 62 10.67 -19.07 14.65
C PRO A 62 11.86 -18.27 15.15
N ARG A 63 11.70 -17.62 16.30
CA ARG A 63 12.84 -17.09 17.07
C ARG A 63 13.71 -18.29 17.40
N ARG A 64 14.79 -18.52 16.64
CA ARG A 64 15.80 -19.49 17.02
C ARG A 64 16.60 -18.89 18.18
N LYS A 65 16.56 -19.65 19.27
CA LYS A 65 17.13 -19.43 20.59
C LYS A 65 18.62 -19.64 20.57
#